data_AF-A0AAD9R1D0-F1
#
_entry.id   AF-A0AAD9R1D0-F1
#
_cell.length_a   1.000
_cell.length_b   1.000
_cell.length_c   1.000
_cell.angle_alpha   90.00
_cell.angle_beta   90.00
_cell.angle_gamma   90.00
#
_symmetry.space_group_name_H-M   'P 1'
#
loop_
_entity.id
_entity.type
_entity.pdbx_description
1 polymer ?
#
loop_
_entity_poly.entity_id
_entity_poly.type
_entity_poly.pdbx_seq_one_letter_code
_entity_poly.pdbx_strand_id
1 'polypeptide(L)'
;MGAARFLVQVTMLLAVKAALSAATNTTRMQANPAANTCSQAPTNNCHCQCELRPDSSTAIAVNALEDKIDQLIALVNRTTPRHSAPVAPISSCKEQFGKNNSSPSQVYELTFGSQVVPVYCHMGNFGCGNGGWTLAMKMDGTKTTFHYDSLLWSAQSSYNPAAGKTGFDMLETKLPTYWSTPFDKVCLGMRVGGQQLNFVVLSMTANSLFSLIADGRYRATSLGRNTWKSLIGAQASLQRNCNREGFNVRSGYRRNSKARIGIIGNQENNCMSCDSRIGFGTGGIPDNSNSCGNHAIQSGDNGRKRIETMGYILVQ
;
A
#
# COMPACT_ATOMS: atom_id res chain seq x y z
N MET A 1 -17.03 -1.01 21.37
CA MET A 1 -18.01 -1.83 20.63
C MET A 1 -17.91 -1.44 19.17
N GLY A 2 -17.37 -2.34 18.34
CA GLY A 2 -16.97 -2.04 16.96
C GLY A 2 -18.14 -2.09 15.98
N ALA A 3 -18.25 -1.06 15.14
CA ALA A 3 -19.10 -1.12 13.95
C ALA A 3 -18.28 -1.72 12.80
N ALA A 4 -18.57 -2.97 12.46
CA ALA A 4 -18.04 -3.61 11.27
C ALA A 4 -18.57 -2.88 10.03
N ARG A 5 -17.68 -2.31 9.22
CA ARG A 5 -18.02 -1.71 7.93
C ARG A 5 -18.03 -2.81 6.86
N PHE A 6 -19.23 -3.26 6.50
CA PHE A 6 -19.43 -4.07 5.30
C PHE A 6 -19.35 -3.16 4.06
N LEU A 7 -18.32 -3.35 3.24
CA LEU A 7 -18.33 -2.86 1.85
C LEU A 7 -19.18 -3.84 1.03
N VAL A 8 -20.40 -3.44 0.72
CA VAL A 8 -21.26 -4.19 -0.20
C VAL A 8 -20.82 -3.83 -1.61
N GLN A 9 -20.12 -4.75 -2.29
CA GLN A 9 -20.01 -4.70 -3.75
C GLN A 9 -21.35 -5.12 -4.34
N VAL A 10 -22.11 -4.16 -4.86
CA VAL A 10 -23.32 -4.44 -5.64
C VAL A 10 -22.90 -4.61 -7.10
N THR A 11 -22.73 -5.85 -7.54
CA THR A 11 -22.55 -6.18 -8.96
C THR A 11 -23.92 -6.45 -9.57
N MET A 12 -24.49 -5.49 -10.30
CA MET A 12 -25.69 -5.74 -11.10
C MET A 12 -25.32 -6.45 -12.41
N LEU A 13 -25.64 -7.74 -12.53
CA LEU A 13 -25.71 -8.42 -13.83
C LEU A 13 -27.11 -8.22 -14.42
N LEU A 14 -27.20 -7.39 -15.46
CA LEU A 14 -28.39 -7.30 -16.32
C LEU A 14 -28.33 -8.41 -17.36
N ALA A 15 -29.04 -9.50 -17.11
CA ALA A 15 -29.33 -10.50 -18.13
C ALA A 15 -30.55 -10.06 -18.93
N VAL A 16 -30.34 -9.36 -20.05
CA VAL A 16 -31.40 -9.13 -21.04
C VAL A 16 -31.56 -10.43 -21.83
N LYS A 17 -32.55 -11.26 -21.47
CA LYS A 17 -32.98 -12.36 -22.32
C LYS A 17 -33.70 -11.75 -23.52
N ALA A 18 -33.07 -11.80 -24.70
CA ALA A 18 -33.80 -11.59 -25.93
C ALA A 18 -34.91 -12.66 -26.01
N ALA A 19 -36.16 -12.23 -26.02
CA ALA A 19 -37.26 -13.11 -26.37
C ALA A 19 -37.06 -13.49 -27.85
N LEU A 20 -36.53 -14.70 -28.09
CA LEU A 20 -36.57 -15.31 -29.40
C LEU A 20 -38.04 -15.41 -29.82
N SER A 21 -38.45 -14.59 -30.79
CA SER A 21 -39.69 -14.81 -31.52
C SER A 21 -39.60 -16.19 -32.17
N ALA A 22 -40.40 -17.12 -31.68
CA ALA A 22 -40.55 -18.44 -32.26
C ALA A 22 -40.92 -18.31 -33.74
N ALA A 23 -40.24 -19.08 -34.59
CA ALA A 23 -40.57 -19.19 -36.00
C ALA A 23 -42.01 -19.72 -36.15
N THR A 24 -42.89 -18.91 -36.72
CA THR A 24 -44.19 -19.37 -37.23
C THR A 24 -44.18 -19.31 -38.74
N ASN A 25 -44.40 -20.49 -39.30
CA ASN A 25 -44.52 -20.80 -40.72
C ASN A 25 -45.41 -19.81 -41.48
N THR A 26 -44.95 -19.45 -42.68
CA THR A 26 -45.79 -19.03 -43.79
C THR A 26 -46.96 -19.98 -43.99
N THR A 27 -48.18 -19.56 -43.66
CA THR A 27 -49.36 -19.77 -44.52
C THR A 27 -50.61 -19.04 -44.00
N ARG A 28 -51.24 -18.33 -44.95
CA ARG A 28 -52.64 -17.90 -45.02
C ARG A 28 -53.16 -16.83 -44.06
N MET A 29 -53.49 -15.71 -44.71
CA MET A 29 -54.38 -14.65 -44.24
C MET A 29 -55.70 -15.20 -43.69
N GLN A 30 -56.09 -14.73 -42.51
CA GLN A 30 -57.48 -14.53 -42.14
C GLN A 30 -57.58 -13.22 -41.35
N ALA A 31 -58.39 -12.31 -41.89
CA ALA A 31 -58.63 -10.98 -41.35
C ALA A 31 -59.37 -11.04 -40.01
N ASN A 32 -58.96 -10.18 -39.08
CA ASN A 32 -59.82 -9.77 -37.97
C ASN A 32 -59.94 -8.24 -37.99
N PRO A 33 -61.14 -7.66 -38.20
CA PRO A 33 -61.32 -6.23 -38.40
C PRO A 33 -61.75 -5.57 -37.09
N ALA A 34 -60.81 -5.11 -36.27
CA ALA A 34 -61.08 -4.11 -35.25
C ALA A 34 -59.77 -3.51 -34.73
N ALA A 35 -59.74 -2.18 -34.63
CA ALA A 35 -58.64 -1.35 -34.17
C ALA A 35 -57.43 -1.29 -35.11
N ASN A 36 -57.58 -0.50 -36.19
CA ASN A 36 -56.58 0.47 -36.65
C ASN A 36 -57.24 1.37 -37.70
N THR A 37 -57.81 2.49 -37.28
CA THR A 37 -58.33 3.53 -38.18
C THR A 37 -57.17 4.37 -38.70
N CYS A 38 -56.79 4.16 -39.97
CA CYS A 38 -55.99 5.12 -40.72
C CYS A 38 -56.93 6.21 -41.27
N SER A 39 -56.88 7.40 -40.71
CA SER A 39 -57.52 8.58 -41.27
C SER A 39 -56.58 9.24 -42.30
N GLN A 40 -56.67 8.84 -43.57
CA GLN A 40 -56.59 9.69 -44.78
C GLN A 40 -56.51 8.87 -46.09
N ALA A 41 -57.00 9.47 -47.18
CA ALA A 41 -57.09 8.89 -48.54
C ALA A 41 -55.73 8.85 -49.26
N PRO A 42 -55.51 7.90 -50.20
CA PRO A 42 -54.18 7.60 -50.73
C PRO A 42 -53.75 8.62 -51.81
N THR A 43 -52.68 9.35 -51.55
CA THR A 43 -51.86 9.99 -52.59
C THR A 43 -50.53 9.26 -52.70
N ASN A 44 -50.19 8.87 -53.92
CA ASN A 44 -49.03 8.05 -54.29
C ASN A 44 -47.70 8.57 -53.72
N ASN A 45 -47.28 8.06 -52.57
CA ASN A 45 -45.88 7.80 -52.25
C ASN A 45 -45.81 6.83 -51.06
N CYS A 46 -45.27 5.63 -51.26
CA CYS A 46 -45.09 4.65 -50.19
C CYS A 46 -43.96 5.09 -49.25
N HIS A 47 -44.29 5.91 -48.26
CA HIS A 47 -43.47 6.08 -47.06
C HIS A 47 -44.35 5.86 -45.84
N CYS A 48 -44.52 4.60 -45.44
CA CYS A 48 -45.13 4.27 -44.17
C CYS A 48 -44.12 4.54 -43.06
N GLN A 49 -44.19 5.72 -42.44
CA GLN A 49 -43.55 5.97 -41.16
C GLN A 49 -44.38 5.29 -40.07
N CYS A 50 -44.02 4.05 -39.75
CA CYS A 50 -44.55 3.37 -38.57
C CYS A 50 -43.75 3.85 -37.35
N GLU A 51 -44.26 4.85 -36.63
CA GLU A 51 -43.79 5.10 -35.26
C GLU A 51 -44.26 3.95 -34.37
N LEU A 52 -43.33 3.07 -33.99
CA LEU A 52 -43.53 2.11 -32.92
C LEU A 52 -43.72 2.90 -31.62
N ARG A 53 -44.97 3.18 -31.24
CA ARG A 53 -45.29 3.60 -29.88
C ARG A 53 -45.09 2.38 -28.98
N PRO A 54 -44.26 2.47 -27.93
CA PRO A 54 -44.15 1.39 -26.95
C PRO A 54 -45.55 1.08 -26.41
N ASP A 55 -45.93 -0.20 -26.44
CA ASP A 55 -47.21 -0.65 -25.92
C ASP A 55 -47.34 -0.20 -24.46
N SER A 56 -48.54 0.14 -24.00
CA SER A 56 -48.75 0.83 -22.70
C SER A 56 -48.07 0.11 -21.51
N SER A 57 -47.93 -1.21 -21.59
CA SER A 57 -47.20 -2.05 -20.64
C SER A 57 -45.69 -1.77 -20.59
N THR A 58 -45.04 -1.49 -21.72
CA THR A 58 -43.60 -1.14 -21.78
C THR A 58 -43.32 0.25 -21.24
N ALA A 59 -44.20 1.23 -21.48
CA ALA A 59 -44.07 2.56 -20.89
C ALA A 59 -44.20 2.52 -19.35
N ILE A 60 -45.13 1.71 -18.82
CA ILE A 60 -45.30 1.50 -17.38
C ILE A 60 -44.05 0.85 -16.77
N ALA A 61 -43.45 -0.13 -17.45
CA ALA A 61 -42.25 -0.80 -16.98
C ALA A 61 -41.01 0.11 -16.93
N VAL A 62 -40.87 1.02 -17.91
CA VAL A 62 -39.79 2.02 -17.94
C VAL A 62 -39.94 3.03 -16.81
N ASN A 63 -41.14 3.57 -16.60
CA ASN A 63 -41.40 4.53 -15.52
C ASN A 63 -41.16 3.90 -14.13
N ALA A 64 -41.56 2.63 -13.95
CA ALA A 64 -41.30 1.90 -12.70
C ALA A 64 -39.80 1.64 -12.45
N LEU A 65 -38.98 1.61 -13.51
CA LEU A 65 -37.52 1.48 -13.39
C LEU A 65 -36.88 2.82 -13.02
N GLU A 66 -37.34 3.93 -13.60
CA GLU A 66 -36.93 5.28 -13.24
C GLU A 66 -37.21 5.57 -11.76
N ASP A 67 -38.42 5.25 -11.27
CA ASP A 67 -38.78 5.39 -9.85
C ASP A 67 -37.84 4.60 -8.92
N LYS A 68 -37.44 3.40 -9.33
CA LYS A 68 -36.51 2.57 -8.55
C LYS A 68 -35.09 3.12 -8.56
N ILE A 69 -34.65 3.71 -9.68
CA ILE A 69 -33.37 4.39 -9.79
C ILE A 69 -33.34 5.61 -8.87
N ASP A 70 -34.41 6.41 -8.84
CA ASP A 70 -34.52 7.57 -7.96
C ASP A 70 -34.54 7.19 -6.49
N GLN A 71 -35.22 6.10 -6.12
CA GLN A 71 -35.19 5.55 -4.76
C GLN A 71 -33.79 5.07 -4.37
N LEU A 72 -33.05 4.45 -5.29
CA LEU A 72 -31.65 4.05 -5.08
C LEU A 72 -30.74 5.28 -4.90
N ILE A 73 -30.89 6.32 -5.72
CA ILE A 73 -30.16 7.58 -5.59
C ILE A 73 -30.45 8.23 -4.22
N ALA A 74 -31.73 8.28 -3.83
CA ALA A 74 -32.12 8.82 -2.53
C ALA A 74 -31.56 8.00 -1.36
N LEU A 75 -31.52 6.67 -1.47
CA LEU A 75 -30.94 5.79 -0.46
C LEU A 75 -29.42 5.96 -0.36
N VAL A 76 -28.72 6.08 -1.51
CA VAL A 76 -27.28 6.37 -1.58
C VAL A 76 -26.97 7.74 -0.98
N ASN A 77 -27.79 8.76 -1.25
CA ASN A 77 -27.64 10.10 -0.67
C ASN A 77 -27.94 10.16 0.84
N ARG A 78 -28.76 9.26 1.37
CA ARG A 78 -29.02 9.15 2.82
C ARG A 78 -27.97 8.33 3.56
N THR A 79 -27.32 7.39 2.88
CA THR A 79 -26.29 6.50 3.45
C THR A 79 -24.87 7.01 3.25
N THR A 80 -24.66 7.96 2.34
CA THR A 80 -23.43 8.76 2.30
C THR A 80 -23.42 9.71 3.50
N PRO A 81 -22.42 9.63 4.39
CA PRO A 81 -22.23 10.64 5.42
C PRO A 81 -22.13 12.00 4.71
N ARG A 82 -22.85 13.02 5.21
CA ARG A 82 -22.65 14.42 4.79
C ARG A 82 -21.16 14.64 4.63
N HIS A 83 -20.72 14.83 3.39
CA HIS A 83 -19.34 15.16 3.07
C HIS A 83 -19.03 16.41 3.89
N SER A 84 -18.24 16.26 4.94
CA SER A 84 -17.45 17.35 5.50
C SER A 84 -16.77 18.05 4.33
N ALA A 85 -16.70 19.39 4.38
CA ALA A 85 -16.04 20.21 3.38
C ALA A 85 -14.77 19.52 2.83
N PRO A 86 -14.49 19.58 1.51
CA PRO A 86 -13.41 18.84 0.89
C PRO A 86 -12.12 19.05 1.68
N VAL A 87 -11.71 18.01 2.41
CA VAL A 87 -10.52 18.06 3.25
C VAL A 87 -9.37 18.26 2.28
N ALA A 88 -8.64 19.37 2.43
CA ALA A 88 -7.52 19.69 1.56
C ALA A 88 -6.59 18.46 1.48
N PRO A 89 -6.23 18.00 0.27
CA PRO A 89 -5.44 16.79 0.11
C PRO A 89 -4.14 16.93 0.89
N ILE A 90 -3.77 15.87 1.62
CA ILE A 90 -2.51 15.76 2.36
C ILE A 90 -1.64 14.72 1.68
N SER A 91 -0.33 14.96 1.56
CA SER A 91 0.59 14.01 0.94
C SER A 91 1.45 13.24 1.96
N SER A 92 1.35 13.58 3.24
CA SER A 92 2.09 12.92 4.32
C SER A 92 1.40 13.05 5.69
N CYS A 93 1.76 12.16 6.61
CA CYS A 93 1.33 12.26 8.00
C CYS A 93 1.91 13.49 8.71
N LYS A 94 3.11 13.93 8.32
CA LYS A 94 3.74 15.17 8.82
C LYS A 94 2.89 16.39 8.49
N GLU A 95 2.38 16.46 7.25
CA GLU A 95 1.52 17.56 6.83
C GLU A 95 0.22 17.60 7.66
N GLN A 96 -0.42 16.44 7.85
CA GLN A 96 -1.61 16.34 8.70
C GLN A 96 -1.33 16.79 10.14
N PHE A 97 -0.21 16.34 10.71
CA PHE A 97 0.20 16.76 12.05
C PHE A 97 0.51 18.27 12.12
N GLY A 98 1.08 18.84 11.06
CA GLY A 98 1.33 20.29 10.94
C GLY A 98 0.04 21.10 10.88
N LYS A 99 -1.00 20.60 10.21
CA LYS A 99 -2.33 21.23 10.17
C LYS A 99 -3.04 21.17 11.53
N ASN A 100 -2.96 20.02 12.21
CA ASN A 100 -3.51 19.84 13.55
C ASN A 100 -2.64 18.87 14.36
N ASN A 101 -1.87 19.41 15.30
CA ASN A 101 -0.97 18.64 16.17
C ASN A 101 -1.69 17.70 17.16
N SER A 102 -3.01 17.85 17.31
CA SER A 102 -3.88 16.98 18.12
C SER A 102 -4.53 15.87 17.30
N SER A 103 -4.17 15.73 16.02
CA SER A 103 -4.64 14.64 15.15
C SER A 103 -4.27 13.28 15.77
N PRO A 104 -5.22 12.34 15.94
CA PRO A 104 -4.94 11.05 16.55
C PRO A 104 -4.17 10.12 15.59
N SER A 105 -3.47 9.13 16.14
CA SER A 105 -2.90 8.03 15.34
C SER A 105 -4.02 7.17 14.76
N GLN A 106 -4.17 7.16 13.44
CA GLN A 106 -5.21 6.42 12.72
C GLN A 106 -4.86 6.32 11.22
N VAL A 107 -5.76 5.75 10.43
CA VAL A 107 -5.64 5.76 8.97
C VAL A 107 -6.03 7.12 8.42
N TYR A 108 -5.16 7.69 7.60
CA TYR A 108 -5.43 8.90 6.82
C TYR A 108 -5.33 8.57 5.33
N GLU A 109 -6.13 9.25 4.52
CA GLU A 109 -6.07 9.17 3.07
C GLU A 109 -5.04 10.17 2.56
N LEU A 110 -3.92 9.66 2.04
CA LEU A 110 -2.83 10.47 1.48
C LEU A 110 -2.97 10.54 -0.04
N THR A 111 -2.80 11.72 -0.61
CA THR A 111 -2.99 11.98 -2.04
C THR A 111 -1.66 12.16 -2.75
N PHE A 112 -1.46 11.42 -3.84
CA PHE A 112 -0.29 11.48 -4.72
C PHE A 112 -0.77 11.63 -6.18
N GLY A 113 -0.86 12.87 -6.66
CA GLY A 113 -1.50 13.16 -7.95
C GLY A 113 -2.99 12.82 -7.89
N SER A 114 -3.47 11.92 -8.77
CA SER A 114 -4.85 11.41 -8.74
C SER A 114 -5.04 10.18 -7.83
N GLN A 115 -3.95 9.62 -7.28
CA GLN A 115 -4.00 8.42 -6.44
C GLN A 115 -4.27 8.79 -4.98
N VAL A 116 -5.25 8.12 -4.37
CA VAL A 116 -5.53 8.20 -2.93
C VAL A 116 -5.08 6.90 -2.26
N VAL A 117 -4.24 7.01 -1.23
CA VAL A 117 -3.61 5.90 -0.53
C VAL A 117 -3.93 5.97 0.95
N PRO A 118 -4.74 5.04 1.50
CA PRO A 118 -4.97 4.95 2.94
C PRO A 118 -3.73 4.42 3.66
N VAL A 119 -3.17 5.21 4.58
CA VAL A 119 -1.96 4.90 5.34
C VAL A 119 -2.21 5.12 6.83
N TYR A 120 -1.76 4.19 7.67
CA TYR A 120 -1.75 4.38 9.12
C TYR A 120 -0.67 5.39 9.50
N CYS A 121 -1.09 6.57 9.97
CA CYS A 121 -0.20 7.59 10.48
C CYS A 121 0.00 7.43 11.98
N HIS A 122 1.27 7.39 12.38
CA HIS A 122 1.62 7.48 13.79
C HIS A 122 1.78 8.96 14.16
N MET A 123 0.80 9.48 14.89
CA MET A 123 0.77 10.86 15.39
C MET A 123 1.21 10.85 16.86
N GLY A 124 2.37 11.43 17.14
CA GLY A 124 2.94 11.53 18.48
C GLY A 124 4.30 10.85 18.62
N ASN A 125 4.83 10.81 19.84
CA ASN A 125 6.12 10.18 20.14
C ASN A 125 5.95 8.72 20.60
N PHE A 126 6.35 7.79 19.75
CA PHE A 126 6.40 6.34 20.05
C PHE A 126 7.83 5.79 20.16
N GLY A 127 8.83 6.67 20.25
CA GLY A 127 10.26 6.32 20.24
C GLY A 127 11.06 6.96 19.11
N CYS A 128 10.39 7.52 18.10
CA CYS A 128 11.03 8.27 17.01
C CYS A 128 10.94 9.79 17.16
N GLY A 129 10.42 10.29 18.28
CA GLY A 129 10.18 11.72 18.49
C GLY A 129 8.77 12.13 18.05
N ASN A 130 8.35 13.31 18.52
CA ASN A 130 7.00 13.80 18.32
C ASN A 130 6.74 14.23 16.87
N GLY A 131 5.52 14.01 16.37
CA GLY A 131 5.07 14.44 15.06
C GLY A 131 4.29 13.38 14.30
N GLY A 132 3.97 13.66 13.04
CA GLY A 132 3.29 12.73 12.15
C GLY A 132 4.28 11.90 11.33
N TRP A 133 4.37 10.61 11.65
CA TRP A 133 5.25 9.67 10.96
C TRP A 133 4.50 8.88 9.89
N THR A 134 5.00 8.95 8.66
CA THR A 134 4.40 8.30 7.48
C THR A 134 5.00 6.92 7.26
N LEU A 135 4.19 5.87 7.35
CA LEU A 135 4.63 4.51 7.09
C LEU A 135 5.01 4.34 5.61
N ALA A 136 6.20 3.80 5.34
CA ALA A 136 6.67 3.51 3.98
C ALA A 136 6.74 2.00 3.69
N MET A 137 7.25 1.22 4.65
CA MET A 137 7.51 -0.20 4.45
C MET A 137 7.47 -0.98 5.77
N LYS A 138 7.00 -2.23 5.71
CA LYS A 138 7.07 -3.23 6.78
C LYS A 138 7.64 -4.52 6.19
N MET A 139 8.62 -5.15 6.83
CA MET A 139 9.28 -6.34 6.31
C MET A 139 9.47 -7.40 7.38
N ASP A 140 9.30 -8.67 7.00
CA ASP A 140 9.45 -9.80 7.89
C ASP A 140 10.81 -10.46 7.65
N GLY A 141 11.69 -10.41 8.65
CA GLY A 141 13.05 -10.94 8.56
C GLY A 141 13.12 -12.43 8.30
N THR A 142 12.03 -13.18 8.55
CA THR A 142 11.93 -14.61 8.25
C THR A 142 11.63 -14.89 6.77
N LYS A 143 11.25 -13.86 6.00
CA LYS A 143 10.90 -13.95 4.58
C LYS A 143 11.95 -13.27 3.71
N THR A 144 12.00 -13.67 2.45
CA THR A 144 12.92 -13.12 1.45
C THR A 144 12.30 -12.01 0.60
N THR A 145 11.04 -11.63 0.84
CA THR A 145 10.30 -10.59 0.10
C THR A 145 11.11 -9.31 -0.07
N PHE A 146 11.70 -8.82 1.04
CA PHE A 146 12.52 -7.62 1.08
C PHE A 146 14.02 -7.91 1.20
N HIS A 147 14.48 -9.10 0.81
CA HIS A 147 15.91 -9.42 0.72
C HIS A 147 16.69 -8.30 -0.01
N TYR A 148 17.98 -8.12 0.30
CA TYR A 148 18.81 -7.06 -0.28
C TYR A 148 18.68 -6.95 -1.82
N ASP A 149 18.73 -8.09 -2.51
CA ASP A 149 18.67 -8.15 -3.98
C ASP A 149 17.23 -8.09 -4.56
N SER A 150 16.20 -7.87 -3.72
CA SER A 150 14.80 -7.78 -4.17
C SER A 150 14.56 -6.58 -5.07
N LEU A 151 13.86 -6.80 -6.19
CA LEU A 151 13.46 -5.74 -7.11
C LEU A 151 12.46 -4.76 -6.46
N LEU A 152 11.84 -5.13 -5.34
CA LEU A 152 10.96 -4.22 -4.60
C LEU A 152 11.69 -2.97 -4.12
N TRP A 153 13.00 -2.98 -3.93
CA TRP A 153 13.77 -1.80 -3.52
C TRP A 153 13.86 -0.74 -4.63
N SER A 154 13.84 -1.16 -5.90
CA SER A 154 14.01 -0.31 -7.08
C SER A 154 12.77 -0.22 -7.97
N ALA A 155 11.67 -0.84 -7.59
CA ALA A 155 10.39 -0.73 -8.29
C ALA A 155 9.52 0.39 -7.68
N GLN A 156 8.70 1.07 -8.48
CA GLN A 156 7.62 1.95 -8.00
C GLN A 156 6.29 1.19 -7.98
N SER A 157 6.29 0.05 -7.29
CA SER A 157 5.13 -0.82 -7.12
C SER A 157 4.87 -1.10 -5.65
N SER A 158 3.59 -1.20 -5.29
CA SER A 158 3.14 -1.56 -3.95
C SER A 158 3.27 -3.06 -3.71
N TYR A 159 3.47 -3.43 -2.45
CA TYR A 159 3.35 -4.81 -1.99
C TYR A 159 2.39 -4.83 -0.81
N ASN A 160 1.33 -5.65 -0.88
CA ASN A 160 0.31 -5.78 0.17
C ASN A 160 -0.13 -4.41 0.79
N PRO A 161 -0.73 -3.50 -0.01
CA PRO A 161 -1.09 -2.17 0.47
C PRO A 161 -2.17 -2.18 1.56
N ALA A 162 -2.97 -3.26 1.67
CA ALA A 162 -3.94 -3.42 2.74
C ALA A 162 -3.28 -3.40 4.13
N ALA A 163 -2.09 -3.99 4.25
CA ALA A 163 -1.29 -3.94 5.48
C ALA A 163 -0.74 -2.53 5.79
N GLY A 164 -0.84 -1.56 4.88
CA GLY A 164 -0.50 -0.16 5.18
C GLY A 164 -1.50 0.55 6.10
N LYS A 165 -2.68 -0.05 6.33
CA LYS A 165 -3.78 0.51 7.13
C LYS A 165 -3.68 0.18 8.62
N THR A 166 -2.64 -0.54 9.02
CA THR A 166 -2.40 -0.99 10.39
C THR A 166 -1.03 -0.50 10.85
N GLY A 167 -0.89 -0.27 12.15
CA GLY A 167 0.36 0.17 12.76
C GLY A 167 1.43 -0.93 12.79
N PHE A 168 2.06 -1.12 13.95
CA PHE A 168 3.17 -2.05 14.15
C PHE A 168 2.75 -3.54 14.24
N ASP A 169 1.90 -4.03 13.33
CA ASP A 169 1.62 -5.47 13.20
C ASP A 169 2.79 -6.22 12.50
N MET A 170 2.59 -7.49 12.17
CA MET A 170 3.59 -8.34 11.51
C MET A 170 3.25 -8.63 10.05
N LEU A 171 2.49 -7.75 9.39
CA LEU A 171 2.14 -7.89 7.99
C LEU A 171 3.09 -7.07 7.11
N GLU A 172 3.75 -7.73 6.18
CA GLU A 172 4.65 -7.10 5.20
C GLU A 172 3.88 -6.11 4.32
N THR A 173 4.47 -4.95 4.06
CA THR A 173 3.91 -3.96 3.13
C THR A 173 4.99 -3.09 2.50
N LYS A 174 4.69 -2.57 1.32
CA LYS A 174 5.40 -1.46 0.69
C LYS A 174 4.36 -0.55 0.04
N LEU A 175 4.43 0.74 0.39
CA LEU A 175 3.41 1.71 0.03
C LEU A 175 3.96 2.77 -0.94
N PRO A 176 3.10 3.50 -1.67
CA PRO A 176 3.49 4.64 -2.49
C PRO A 176 4.29 5.72 -1.77
N THR A 177 4.09 5.86 -0.46
CA THR A 177 4.89 6.71 0.42
C THR A 177 6.39 6.38 0.39
N TYR A 178 6.79 5.17 0.02
CA TYR A 178 8.20 4.81 -0.19
C TYR A 178 8.86 5.60 -1.34
N TRP A 179 8.13 5.87 -2.42
CA TRP A 179 8.68 6.54 -3.61
C TRP A 179 8.18 7.97 -3.84
N SER A 180 7.12 8.38 -3.13
CA SER A 180 6.46 9.67 -3.34
C SER A 180 6.47 10.63 -2.14
N THR A 181 7.09 10.27 -1.01
CA THR A 181 7.12 11.12 0.20
C THR A 181 8.53 11.67 0.44
N PRO A 182 8.75 13.00 0.28
CA PRO A 182 9.95 13.68 0.75
C PRO A 182 10.04 13.67 2.27
N PHE A 183 11.26 13.65 2.80
CA PHE A 183 11.51 13.61 4.24
C PHE A 183 12.87 14.19 4.61
N ASP A 184 13.03 14.51 5.90
CA ASP A 184 14.28 14.94 6.53
C ASP A 184 14.78 13.95 7.59
N LYS A 185 13.91 13.04 8.02
CA LYS A 185 14.20 12.00 9.00
C LYS A 185 13.59 10.67 8.59
N VAL A 186 14.31 9.60 8.91
CA VAL A 186 13.85 8.22 8.79
C VAL A 186 13.78 7.61 10.19
N CYS A 187 12.64 7.02 10.52
CA CYS A 187 12.43 6.23 11.72
C CYS A 187 12.53 4.75 11.34
N LEU A 188 13.48 4.07 11.97
CA LEU A 188 13.74 2.64 11.77
C LEU A 188 13.30 1.91 13.03
N GLY A 189 12.38 0.96 12.89
CA GLY A 189 11.86 0.16 13.98
C GLY A 189 12.09 -1.33 13.78
N MET A 190 12.39 -2.06 14.85
CA MET A 190 12.42 -3.53 14.84
C MET A 190 11.59 -4.09 15.99
N ARG A 191 10.74 -5.08 15.68
CA ARG A 191 10.08 -5.94 16.66
C ARG A 191 10.92 -7.20 16.88
N VAL A 192 11.45 -7.36 18.08
CA VAL A 192 12.31 -8.48 18.49
C VAL A 192 11.49 -9.47 19.32
N GLY A 193 11.62 -10.77 19.06
CA GLY A 193 10.94 -11.83 19.82
C GLY A 193 9.41 -11.73 19.79
N GLY A 194 8.82 -11.08 18.77
CA GLY A 194 7.38 -10.88 18.63
C GLY A 194 6.76 -9.80 19.53
N GLN A 195 7.51 -9.22 20.48
CA GLN A 195 6.94 -8.35 21.50
C GLN A 195 7.63 -6.98 21.61
N GLN A 196 8.96 -6.94 21.66
CA GLN A 196 9.69 -5.71 21.97
C GLN A 196 9.90 -4.85 20.72
N LEU A 197 9.35 -3.64 20.70
CA LEU A 197 9.61 -2.64 19.66
C LEU A 197 10.72 -1.69 20.07
N ASN A 198 11.79 -1.64 19.28
CA ASN A 198 12.88 -0.70 19.45
C ASN A 198 12.96 0.20 18.21
N PHE A 199 13.26 1.47 18.42
CA PHE A 199 13.30 2.47 17.37
C PHE A 199 14.60 3.28 17.40
N VAL A 200 15.05 3.70 16.23
CA VAL A 200 16.13 4.69 16.06
C VAL A 200 15.74 5.68 14.98
N VAL A 201 16.20 6.93 15.15
CA VAL A 201 15.95 8.00 14.19
C VAL A 201 17.25 8.35 13.48
N LEU A 202 17.16 8.44 12.17
CA LEU A 202 18.25 8.83 11.28
C LEU A 202 17.88 10.16 10.61
N SER A 203 18.77 11.15 10.70
CA SER A 203 18.61 12.41 9.99
C SER A 203 19.17 12.27 8.57
N MET A 204 18.32 12.46 7.57
CA MET A 204 18.65 12.36 6.14
C MET A 204 17.57 13.03 5.32
N THR A 205 17.96 13.98 4.47
CA THR A 205 17.04 14.64 3.55
C THR A 205 17.06 13.96 2.19
N ALA A 206 15.88 13.57 1.70
CA ALA A 206 15.72 13.00 0.36
C ALA A 206 14.31 13.23 -0.18
N ASN A 207 14.17 13.18 -1.51
CA ASN A 207 12.88 13.29 -2.18
C ASN A 207 11.97 12.07 -1.93
N SER A 208 12.58 10.90 -1.67
CA SER A 208 11.90 9.67 -1.24
C SER A 208 12.93 8.57 -0.92
N LEU A 209 12.50 7.48 -0.27
CA LEU A 209 13.37 6.33 0.01
C LEU A 209 13.79 5.66 -1.29
N PHE A 210 12.91 5.66 -2.30
CA PHE A 210 13.25 5.22 -3.65
C PHE A 210 14.44 5.99 -4.22
N SER A 211 14.42 7.33 -4.20
CA SER A 211 15.54 8.15 -4.72
C SER A 211 16.85 7.90 -3.98
N LEU A 212 16.78 7.48 -2.72
CA LEU A 212 17.93 7.24 -1.85
C LEU A 212 18.50 5.81 -1.99
N ILE A 213 17.69 4.83 -2.41
CA ILE A 213 18.05 3.41 -2.36
C ILE A 213 18.14 2.80 -3.77
N ALA A 214 17.25 3.17 -4.69
CA ALA A 214 17.03 2.46 -5.96
C ALA A 214 18.26 2.44 -6.89
N ASP A 215 19.11 3.46 -6.82
CA ASP A 215 20.33 3.54 -7.65
C ASP A 215 21.47 2.62 -7.18
N GLY A 216 21.29 1.95 -6.03
CA GLY A 216 22.28 1.04 -5.46
C GLY A 216 23.56 1.71 -4.95
N ARG A 217 23.64 3.05 -4.94
CA ARG A 217 24.83 3.77 -4.47
C ARG A 217 24.89 3.75 -2.95
N TYR A 218 26.10 3.51 -2.43
CA TYR A 218 26.37 3.58 -1.00
C TYR A 218 26.28 5.03 -0.53
N ARG A 219 25.56 5.26 0.58
CA ARG A 219 25.48 6.56 1.24
C ARG A 219 25.70 6.36 2.73
N ALA A 220 26.78 6.94 3.25
CA ALA A 220 27.18 6.78 4.64
C ALA A 220 26.19 7.45 5.60
N THR A 221 26.13 6.93 6.81
CA THR A 221 25.41 7.51 7.94
C THR A 221 26.35 7.58 9.13
N SER A 222 25.91 8.23 10.21
CA SER A 222 26.72 8.41 11.42
C SER A 222 25.91 8.12 12.69
N LEU A 223 25.05 7.09 12.67
CA LEU A 223 24.28 6.69 13.85
C LEU A 223 25.19 6.07 14.91
N GLY A 224 26.25 5.40 14.47
CA GLY A 224 27.16 4.69 15.35
C GLY A 224 26.67 3.29 15.70
N ARG A 225 27.65 2.42 15.94
CA ARG A 225 27.47 0.99 16.26
C ARG A 225 26.45 0.72 17.37
N ASN A 226 26.53 1.44 18.48
CA ASN A 226 25.68 1.21 19.64
C ASN A 226 24.21 1.50 19.34
N THR A 227 23.93 2.54 18.54
CA THR A 227 22.59 2.89 18.08
C THR A 227 22.03 1.80 17.17
N TRP A 228 22.82 1.25 16.24
CA TRP A 228 22.37 0.11 15.45
C TRP A 228 22.06 -1.11 16.32
N LYS A 229 22.89 -1.38 17.34
CA LYS A 229 22.65 -2.48 18.28
C LYS A 229 21.39 -2.27 19.14
N SER A 230 21.00 -1.03 19.44
CA SER A 230 19.81 -0.76 20.27
C SER A 230 18.50 -1.19 19.60
N LEU A 231 18.45 -1.32 18.26
CA LEU A 231 17.32 -1.91 17.55
C LEU A 231 17.03 -3.36 17.97
N ILE A 232 18.08 -4.09 18.36
CA ILE A 232 17.99 -5.51 18.77
C ILE A 232 17.97 -5.64 20.30
N GLY A 233 18.62 -4.71 21.01
CA GLY A 233 18.70 -4.69 22.46
C GLY A 233 19.82 -5.58 23.01
N ALA A 234 19.63 -6.15 24.20
CA ALA A 234 20.69 -6.89 24.92
C ALA A 234 21.24 -8.11 24.15
N GLN A 235 20.49 -8.66 23.20
CA GLN A 235 20.92 -9.81 22.39
C GLN A 235 21.72 -9.42 21.16
N ALA A 236 21.87 -8.13 20.86
CA ALA A 236 22.60 -7.64 19.69
C ALA A 236 24.06 -8.13 19.68
N SER A 237 24.52 -8.61 18.53
CA SER A 237 25.93 -8.96 18.31
C SER A 237 26.41 -8.42 16.98
N LEU A 238 27.62 -7.88 16.94
CA LEU A 238 28.27 -7.45 15.70
C LEU A 238 29.78 -7.70 15.85
N GLN A 239 30.51 -8.05 14.81
CA GLN A 239 31.98 -8.10 14.89
C GLN A 239 32.55 -6.68 14.94
N ARG A 240 33.70 -6.48 15.60
CA ARG A 240 34.12 -5.18 16.14
C ARG A 240 34.63 -4.17 15.09
N ASN A 241 35.08 -4.63 13.93
CA ASN A 241 35.75 -3.81 12.92
C ASN A 241 34.86 -3.55 11.68
N CYS A 242 35.41 -2.79 10.73
CA CYS A 242 34.74 -2.15 9.58
C CYS A 242 33.66 -1.13 9.96
N ASN A 243 32.62 -1.53 10.71
CA ASN A 243 31.49 -0.67 11.14
C ASN A 243 30.88 0.18 10.00
N ARG A 244 30.84 -0.35 8.77
CA ARG A 244 30.31 0.39 7.62
C ARG A 244 28.80 0.47 7.73
N GLU A 245 28.29 1.68 7.94
CA GLU A 245 26.86 1.95 8.09
C GLU A 245 26.29 2.85 6.98
N GLY A 246 24.98 2.72 6.76
CA GLY A 246 24.17 3.60 5.94
C GLY A 246 23.26 2.90 4.94
N PHE A 247 23.04 3.56 3.81
CA PHE A 247 22.20 3.05 2.73
C PHE A 247 23.02 2.28 1.70
N ASN A 248 22.46 1.17 1.20
CA ASN A 248 23.13 0.25 0.27
C ASN A 248 24.54 -0.17 0.75
N VAL A 249 24.66 -0.51 2.03
CA VAL A 249 25.91 -1.03 2.59
C VAL A 249 26.19 -2.42 2.03
N ARG A 250 27.43 -2.60 1.56
CA ARG A 250 27.92 -3.90 1.09
C ARG A 250 29.37 -4.10 1.50
N SER A 251 29.67 -5.35 1.83
CA SER A 251 31.05 -5.83 1.90
C SER A 251 31.72 -5.79 0.53
N GLY A 252 33.05 -5.79 0.51
CA GLY A 252 33.82 -5.87 -0.73
C GLY A 252 33.54 -7.14 -1.53
N TYR A 253 33.48 -8.29 -0.84
CA TYR A 253 33.09 -9.56 -1.45
C TYR A 253 31.58 -9.67 -1.65
N ARG A 254 31.16 -10.07 -2.86
CA ARG A 254 29.74 -10.07 -3.29
C ARG A 254 28.82 -10.95 -2.43
N ARG A 255 29.36 -12.03 -1.86
CA ARG A 255 28.61 -13.02 -1.07
C ARG A 255 28.51 -12.65 0.42
N ASN A 256 29.22 -11.63 0.86
CA ASN A 256 29.32 -11.23 2.26
C ASN A 256 28.17 -10.28 2.67
N SER A 257 28.15 -9.95 3.96
CA SER A 257 27.11 -9.12 4.59
C SER A 257 26.83 -7.84 3.81
N LYS A 258 25.54 -7.59 3.63
CA LYS A 258 25.00 -6.40 2.96
C LYS A 258 23.64 -6.03 3.57
N ALA A 259 23.27 -4.75 3.49
CA ALA A 259 21.99 -4.24 3.93
C ALA A 259 21.57 -3.01 3.11
N ARG A 260 20.28 -2.86 2.84
CA ARG A 260 19.76 -1.66 2.17
C ARG A 260 19.77 -0.46 3.09
N ILE A 261 19.53 -0.69 4.38
CA ILE A 261 19.69 0.28 5.46
C ILE A 261 20.27 -0.49 6.64
N GLY A 262 21.49 -0.20 7.08
CA GLY A 262 22.08 -0.97 8.17
C GLY A 262 23.56 -0.72 8.41
N ILE A 263 24.14 -1.57 9.26
CA ILE A 263 25.57 -1.65 9.56
C ILE A 263 26.09 -3.06 9.27
N ILE A 264 27.30 -3.16 8.73
CA ILE A 264 28.04 -4.42 8.56
C ILE A 264 29.39 -4.36 9.28
N GLY A 265 29.89 -5.52 9.71
CA GLY A 265 31.18 -5.63 10.40
C GLY A 265 31.85 -6.99 10.22
N ASN A 266 33.12 -7.03 10.59
CA ASN A 266 34.02 -8.19 10.65
C ASN A 266 35.10 -7.97 11.72
N GLN A 267 36.10 -8.85 11.77
CA GLN A 267 37.30 -8.76 12.60
C GLN A 267 38.51 -8.18 11.88
N GLU A 268 38.51 -8.08 10.55
CA GLU A 268 39.64 -7.53 9.81
C GLU A 268 39.69 -5.99 9.85
N ASN A 269 40.83 -5.40 9.48
CA ASN A 269 41.04 -3.95 9.41
C ASN A 269 40.43 -3.29 8.16
N ASN A 270 39.54 -3.98 7.45
CA ASN A 270 38.92 -3.52 6.20
C ASN A 270 37.48 -4.05 6.10
N CYS A 271 36.73 -3.59 5.10
CA CYS A 271 35.33 -3.99 4.87
C CYS A 271 35.16 -5.03 3.74
N MET A 272 36.16 -5.89 3.49
CA MET A 272 36.11 -6.85 2.38
C MET A 272 35.27 -8.09 2.71
N SER A 273 35.43 -8.62 3.92
CA SER A 273 34.90 -9.91 4.37
C SER A 273 33.83 -9.81 5.47
N CYS A 274 33.06 -8.71 5.54
CA CYS A 274 31.98 -8.54 6.51
C CYS A 274 31.04 -9.76 6.58
N ASP A 275 30.87 -10.28 7.77
CA ASP A 275 30.15 -11.52 8.10
C ASP A 275 29.33 -11.36 9.39
N SER A 276 29.13 -10.10 9.80
CA SER A 276 28.06 -9.68 10.71
C SER A 276 27.35 -8.44 10.19
N ARG A 277 26.08 -8.28 10.60
CA ARG A 277 25.22 -7.18 10.19
C ARG A 277 24.04 -6.94 11.14
N ILE A 278 23.56 -5.71 11.15
CA ILE A 278 22.23 -5.34 11.66
C ILE A 278 21.57 -4.45 10.61
N GLY A 279 20.34 -4.74 10.21
CA GLY A 279 19.64 -3.83 9.31
C GLY A 279 18.38 -4.36 8.67
N PHE A 280 17.96 -3.62 7.66
CA PHE A 280 16.76 -3.78 6.85
C PHE A 280 17.16 -4.11 5.41
N GLY A 281 16.46 -5.05 4.78
CA GLY A 281 16.82 -5.55 3.47
C GLY A 281 18.22 -6.11 3.42
N THR A 282 18.50 -7.08 4.28
CA THR A 282 19.82 -7.69 4.42
C THR A 282 19.98 -8.96 3.58
N GLY A 283 21.21 -9.41 3.46
CA GLY A 283 21.58 -10.63 2.74
C GLY A 283 23.06 -10.96 2.87
N GLY A 284 23.49 -12.03 2.20
CA GLY A 284 24.85 -12.55 2.24
C GLY A 284 25.16 -13.44 3.44
N ILE A 285 26.42 -13.83 3.56
CA ILE A 285 26.99 -14.58 4.69
C ILE A 285 26.66 -13.83 6.00
N PRO A 286 26.36 -14.54 7.09
CA PRO A 286 26.44 -16.01 7.24
C PRO A 286 25.16 -16.77 6.90
N ASP A 287 24.05 -16.08 6.72
CA ASP A 287 22.79 -16.65 6.24
C ASP A 287 22.12 -15.66 5.32
N ASN A 288 21.88 -16.08 4.08
CA ASN A 288 21.30 -15.24 3.05
C ASN A 288 19.76 -15.11 3.18
N SER A 289 19.11 -15.88 4.06
CA SER A 289 17.65 -15.86 4.21
C SER A 289 17.12 -14.78 5.14
N ASN A 290 17.88 -14.38 6.17
CA ASN A 290 17.47 -13.31 7.09
C ASN A 290 17.50 -11.95 6.37
N SER A 291 16.32 -11.38 6.09
CA SER A 291 16.16 -10.11 5.38
C SER A 291 16.05 -8.88 6.31
N CYS A 292 15.82 -9.07 7.62
CA CYS A 292 15.70 -7.99 8.59
C CYS A 292 16.03 -8.47 10.00
N GLY A 293 16.97 -7.78 10.66
CA GLY A 293 17.37 -8.09 12.03
C GLY A 293 18.88 -8.13 12.19
N ASN A 294 19.40 -9.10 12.94
CA ASN A 294 20.81 -9.23 13.28
C ASN A 294 21.37 -10.61 12.96
N HIS A 295 22.54 -10.62 12.31
CA HIS A 295 23.35 -11.81 12.19
C HIS A 295 24.80 -11.51 12.56
N ALA A 296 25.41 -12.33 13.40
CA ALA A 296 26.85 -12.33 13.63
C ALA A 296 27.37 -13.75 13.81
N ILE A 297 28.58 -14.02 13.30
CA ILE A 297 29.28 -15.29 13.52
C ILE A 297 30.27 -15.21 14.69
N GLN A 298 31.25 -16.12 14.72
CA GLN A 298 32.36 -16.10 15.66
C GLN A 298 33.01 -14.70 15.69
N SER A 299 33.48 -14.28 16.86
CA SER A 299 34.07 -12.94 17.09
C SER A 299 33.09 -11.77 17.09
N GLY A 300 31.78 -12.03 17.00
CA GLY A 300 30.76 -11.06 17.39
C GLY A 300 30.91 -10.67 18.86
N ASP A 301 30.73 -9.39 19.18
CA ASP A 301 30.91 -8.86 20.54
C ASP A 301 29.92 -9.41 21.58
N ASN A 302 28.89 -10.14 21.14
CA ASN A 302 27.97 -10.89 21.99
C ASN A 302 27.78 -12.33 21.44
N GLY A 303 28.85 -12.89 20.88
CA GLY A 303 28.87 -14.25 20.32
C GLY A 303 28.05 -14.41 19.04
N ARG A 304 27.82 -15.66 18.66
CA ARG A 304 27.01 -16.01 17.48
C ARG A 304 25.55 -15.67 17.72
N LYS A 305 24.94 -14.93 16.81
CA LYS A 305 23.52 -14.56 16.85
C LYS A 305 22.89 -14.69 15.47
N ARG A 306 21.67 -15.21 15.44
CA ARG A 306 20.74 -15.17 14.31
C ARG A 306 19.41 -14.71 14.88
N ILE A 307 19.02 -13.48 14.56
CA ILE A 307 17.81 -12.85 15.09
C ILE A 307 17.08 -12.23 13.90
N GLU A 308 15.98 -12.87 13.51
CA GLU A 308 15.00 -12.31 12.60
C GLU A 308 14.05 -11.36 13.35
N THR A 309 13.64 -10.28 12.70
CA THR A 309 12.76 -9.26 13.29
C THR A 309 11.68 -8.83 12.30
N MET A 310 10.59 -8.27 12.81
CA MET A 310 9.71 -7.45 11.95
C MET A 310 10.28 -6.04 11.89
N GLY A 311 10.64 -5.58 10.69
CA GLY A 311 11.18 -4.25 10.45
C GLY A 311 10.09 -3.26 10.00
N TYR A 312 10.20 -2.01 10.46
CA TYR A 312 9.34 -0.89 10.09
C TYR A 312 10.20 0.29 9.62
N ILE A 313 9.83 0.88 8.49
CA ILE A 313 10.47 2.11 7.98
C ILE A 313 9.38 3.17 7.84
N LEU A 314 9.56 4.27 8.56
CA LEU A 314 8.69 5.44 8.52
C LEU A 314 9.51 6.70 8.20
N VAL A 315 8.87 7.71 7.63
CA VAL A 315 9.52 8.96 7.22
C VAL A 315 8.77 10.19 7.72
N GLN A 316 9.52 11.26 7.96
CA GLN A 316 9.05 12.57 8.41
C GLN A 316 9.91 13.69 7.81
#